data_AF-A0A970BIZ6-F1
#
_entry.id   AF-A0A970BIZ6-F1
#
_cell.length_a   1.000
_cell.length_b   1.000
_cell.length_c   1.000
_cell.angle_alpha   90.00
_cell.angle_beta   90.00
_cell.angle_gamma   90.00
#
_symmetry.space_group_name_H-M   'P 1'
#
loop_
_entity.id
_entity.type
_entity.pdbx_description
1 polymer ?
#
loop_
_entity_poly.entity_id
_entity_poly.type
_entity_poly.pdbx_seq_one_letter_code
_entity_poly.pdbx_strand_id
1 'polypeptide(L)'
;MQRYLWCLALFFLIWLGGTGSADAVIKDPSSNNLSWQEMAHRLELEEMGKFKTSIDEEISGYLANGSVQEWLADFISGKWKFDLAEIGSSIWRFFIGEIMANGHLLGKILILAVVSALLVNLQSSFGEGVAKISSLACFLAISAIALGSFKYVMQIGQTAIDSMSSFMTAILPQMMILVTGLGHLHTATAVFPIMMVACTAFAKGIEWIIFPLITLSAVLHVTNCISATICLERLGKLVYTAAEI
;
A
#
# COMPACT_ATOMS: atom_id res chain seq x y z
N MET A 1 22.85 0.34 -16.12
CA MET A 1 21.40 0.06 -16.08
C MET A 1 21.06 -1.39 -16.42
N GLN A 2 21.61 -1.99 -17.49
CA GLN A 2 21.27 -3.34 -17.94
C GLN A 2 21.45 -4.47 -16.89
N ARG A 3 22.45 -4.35 -15.99
CA ARG A 3 22.72 -5.35 -14.93
C ARG A 3 21.69 -5.34 -13.79
N TYR A 4 21.14 -4.17 -13.45
CA TYR A 4 20.09 -4.04 -12.43
C TYR A 4 18.74 -4.56 -12.93
N LEU A 5 18.50 -4.40 -14.23
CA LEU A 5 17.31 -4.91 -14.91
C LEU A 5 17.26 -6.45 -14.92
N TRP A 6 18.42 -7.10 -15.05
CA TRP A 6 18.56 -8.56 -14.91
C TRP A 6 18.40 -9.04 -13.46
N CYS A 7 18.90 -8.29 -12.47
CA CYS A 7 18.69 -8.63 -11.05
C CYS A 7 17.23 -8.47 -10.63
N LEU A 8 16.53 -7.43 -11.12
CA LEU A 8 15.09 -7.25 -10.90
C LEU A 8 14.28 -8.35 -11.60
N ALA A 9 14.63 -8.71 -12.83
CA ALA A 9 13.99 -9.83 -13.53
C ALA A 9 14.21 -11.17 -12.83
N LEU A 10 15.43 -11.42 -12.30
CA LEU A 10 15.72 -12.62 -11.50
C LEU A 10 14.97 -12.62 -10.18
N PHE A 11 14.89 -11.47 -9.49
CA PHE A 11 14.12 -11.36 -8.26
C PHE A 11 12.62 -11.59 -8.52
N PHE A 12 12.09 -11.01 -9.60
CA PHE A 12 10.70 -11.22 -10.04
C PHE A 12 10.43 -12.68 -10.41
N LEU A 13 11.38 -13.36 -11.05
CA LEU A 13 11.27 -14.77 -11.44
C LEU A 13 11.43 -15.73 -10.26
N ILE A 14 12.27 -15.40 -9.28
CA ILE A 14 12.40 -16.11 -8.00
C ILE A 14 11.15 -15.91 -7.13
N TRP A 15 10.57 -14.70 -7.16
CA TRP A 15 9.34 -14.38 -6.45
C TRP A 15 8.14 -15.10 -7.10
N LEU A 16 8.07 -15.16 -8.43
CA LEU A 16 7.08 -15.96 -9.18
C LEU A 16 7.21 -17.47 -8.91
N GLY A 17 8.43 -17.96 -8.66
CA GLY A 17 8.69 -19.36 -8.34
C GLY A 17 8.54 -19.72 -6.86
N GLY A 18 8.31 -18.73 -5.99
CA GLY A 18 8.38 -18.89 -4.53
C GLY A 18 7.10 -19.37 -3.83
N THR A 19 5.95 -19.41 -4.52
CA THR A 19 4.70 -19.90 -3.91
C THR A 19 4.06 -21.00 -4.74
N GLY A 20 4.29 -22.24 -4.31
CA GLY A 20 3.41 -23.38 -4.59
C GLY A 20 3.69 -24.12 -5.89
N SER A 21 4.46 -25.21 -5.79
CA SER A 21 4.40 -26.32 -6.75
C SER A 21 2.96 -26.84 -6.84
N ALA A 22 2.28 -26.54 -7.94
CA ALA A 22 1.16 -27.33 -8.43
C ALA A 22 1.67 -28.13 -9.62
N ASP A 23 1.79 -29.45 -9.44
CA ASP A 23 2.14 -30.41 -10.48
C ASP A 23 1.25 -30.20 -11.71
N ALA A 24 1.83 -29.66 -12.79
CA ALA A 24 1.22 -29.69 -14.10
C ALA A 24 1.35 -31.12 -14.65
N VAL A 25 0.40 -31.99 -14.27
CA VAL A 25 0.20 -33.27 -14.94
C VAL A 25 -0.39 -32.98 -16.33
N ILE A 26 0.48 -32.97 -17.34
CA ILE A 26 0.09 -33.08 -18.74
C ILE A 26 -0.32 -34.54 -18.96
N LYS A 27 -1.61 -34.80 -19.23
CA LYS A 27 -2.08 -36.10 -19.72
C LYS A 27 -2.85 -35.93 -21.03
N ASP A 28 -2.44 -36.74 -22.01
CA ASP A 28 -2.82 -36.89 -23.42
C ASP A 28 -4.29 -36.56 -23.82
N PRO A 29 -4.55 -36.06 -25.05
CA PRO A 29 -5.82 -35.52 -25.49
C PRO A 29 -6.65 -36.56 -26.25
N SER A 30 -7.35 -37.49 -25.58
CA SER A 30 -8.49 -38.20 -26.19
C SER A 30 -9.19 -39.14 -25.21
N SER A 31 -10.21 -38.65 -24.49
CA SER A 31 -11.42 -39.42 -24.17
C SER A 31 -12.45 -38.50 -23.52
N ASN A 32 -13.38 -38.02 -24.34
CA ASN A 32 -14.54 -37.24 -23.91
C ASN A 32 -15.58 -38.20 -23.29
N ASN A 33 -15.82 -38.09 -21.97
CA ASN A 33 -17.12 -38.29 -21.30
C ASN A 33 -17.02 -38.03 -19.79
N LEU A 34 -16.63 -36.83 -19.36
CA LEU A 34 -16.88 -36.38 -17.99
C LEU A 34 -18.30 -35.80 -17.91
N SER A 35 -19.22 -36.62 -17.39
CA SER A 35 -20.60 -36.23 -17.09
C SER A 35 -20.63 -35.12 -16.03
N TRP A 36 -21.53 -34.15 -16.19
CA TRP A 36 -21.75 -33.00 -15.30
C TRP A 36 -21.95 -33.36 -13.81
N GLN A 37 -22.27 -34.62 -13.50
CA GLN A 37 -22.44 -35.13 -12.14
C GLN A 37 -21.12 -35.34 -11.39
N GLU A 38 -20.07 -35.82 -12.06
CA GLU A 38 -18.73 -35.98 -11.45
C GLU A 38 -18.06 -34.61 -11.20
N MET A 39 -18.31 -33.63 -12.07
CA MET A 39 -17.76 -32.28 -11.93
C MET A 39 -18.47 -31.49 -10.83
N ALA A 40 -19.81 -31.55 -10.76
CA ALA A 40 -20.58 -30.92 -9.68
C ALA A 40 -20.19 -31.46 -8.30
N HIS A 41 -20.09 -32.79 -8.14
CA HIS A 41 -19.79 -33.41 -6.87
C HIS A 41 -18.35 -33.15 -6.36
N ARG A 42 -17.40 -32.81 -7.25
CA ARG A 42 -16.01 -32.48 -6.87
C ARG A 42 -15.81 -30.98 -6.60
N LEU A 43 -16.53 -30.10 -7.30
CA LEU A 43 -16.52 -28.65 -7.07
C LEU A 43 -17.26 -28.24 -5.79
N GLU A 44 -18.37 -28.93 -5.47
CA GLU A 44 -19.26 -28.55 -4.37
C GLU A 44 -18.71 -28.89 -2.97
N LEU A 45 -17.81 -29.87 -2.85
CA LEU A 45 -17.40 -30.41 -1.53
C LEU A 45 -16.03 -29.96 -1.01
N GLU A 46 -15.04 -29.69 -1.87
CA GLU A 46 -13.67 -29.42 -1.39
C GLU A 46 -13.23 -27.96 -1.56
N GLU A 47 -13.50 -27.34 -2.72
CA GLU A 47 -13.14 -25.94 -2.97
C GLU A 47 -14.20 -24.96 -2.49
N MET A 48 -15.50 -25.25 -2.67
CA MET A 48 -16.57 -24.45 -2.06
C MET A 48 -16.55 -24.53 -0.52
N GLY A 49 -16.13 -25.66 0.06
CA GLY A 49 -15.97 -25.81 1.51
C GLY A 49 -14.85 -24.91 2.06
N LYS A 50 -13.68 -24.92 1.41
CA LYS A 50 -12.54 -24.05 1.76
C LYS A 50 -12.84 -22.58 1.49
N PHE A 51 -13.44 -22.24 0.35
CA PHE A 51 -13.85 -20.88 0.04
C PHE A 51 -14.92 -20.37 1.01
N LYS A 52 -15.92 -21.20 1.37
CA LYS A 52 -16.92 -20.86 2.40
C LYS A 52 -16.27 -20.63 3.77
N THR A 53 -15.27 -21.42 4.13
CA THR A 53 -14.60 -21.28 5.43
C THR A 53 -13.71 -20.03 5.46
N SER A 54 -12.98 -19.73 4.38
CA SER A 54 -12.20 -18.49 4.25
C SER A 54 -13.09 -17.24 4.18
N ILE A 55 -14.24 -17.34 3.49
CA ILE A 55 -15.28 -16.31 3.48
C ILE A 55 -15.86 -16.14 4.88
N ASP A 56 -16.33 -17.19 5.58
CA ASP A 56 -16.88 -17.07 6.95
C ASP A 56 -15.84 -16.51 7.94
N GLU A 57 -14.57 -16.86 7.81
CA GLU A 57 -13.49 -16.41 8.70
C GLU A 57 -13.09 -14.94 8.45
N GLU A 58 -12.97 -14.54 7.18
CA GLU A 58 -12.64 -13.16 6.80
C GLU A 58 -13.86 -12.23 6.95
N ILE A 59 -15.04 -12.71 6.57
CA ILE A 59 -16.31 -11.97 6.62
C ILE A 59 -16.89 -11.91 8.04
N SER A 60 -16.71 -12.90 8.93
CA SER A 60 -17.18 -12.78 10.33
C SER A 60 -16.50 -11.64 11.09
N GLY A 61 -15.24 -11.32 10.75
CA GLY A 61 -14.53 -10.14 11.26
C GLY A 61 -15.13 -8.81 10.82
N TYR A 62 -15.78 -8.77 9.65
CA TYR A 62 -16.45 -7.59 9.10
C TYR A 62 -17.98 -7.56 9.35
N LEU A 63 -18.64 -8.71 9.48
CA LEU A 63 -20.09 -8.87 9.76
C LEU A 63 -20.45 -8.67 11.22
N ALA A 64 -19.48 -8.74 12.14
CA ALA A 64 -19.71 -8.39 13.54
C ALA A 64 -20.12 -6.90 13.71
N ASN A 65 -19.86 -6.05 12.70
CA ASN A 65 -20.39 -4.70 12.64
C ASN A 65 -21.61 -4.65 11.71
N GLY A 66 -22.81 -4.57 12.31
CA GLY A 66 -24.11 -4.51 11.62
C GLY A 66 -24.28 -3.43 10.55
N SER A 67 -23.34 -2.49 10.43
CA SER A 67 -23.34 -1.40 9.45
C SER A 67 -23.39 -1.89 7.99
N VAL A 68 -22.69 -2.98 7.64
CA VAL A 68 -22.64 -3.43 6.23
C VAL A 68 -23.93 -4.15 5.82
N GLN A 69 -24.50 -4.97 6.70
CA GLN A 69 -25.74 -5.69 6.44
C GLN A 69 -26.96 -4.75 6.44
N GLU A 70 -27.01 -3.77 7.36
CA GLU A 70 -28.05 -2.73 7.37
C GLU A 70 -27.95 -1.83 6.14
N TRP A 71 -26.74 -1.38 5.77
CA TRP A 71 -26.52 -0.59 4.57
C TRP A 71 -26.93 -1.36 3.30
N LEU A 72 -26.59 -2.64 3.19
CA LEU A 72 -26.96 -3.49 2.05
C LEU A 72 -28.47 -3.75 2.02
N ALA A 73 -29.11 -3.97 3.18
CA ALA A 73 -30.55 -4.15 3.29
C ALA A 73 -31.31 -2.86 2.94
N ASP A 74 -30.83 -1.69 3.35
CA ASP A 74 -31.40 -0.39 3.01
C ASP A 74 -31.21 -0.02 1.52
N PHE A 75 -30.09 -0.45 0.92
CA PHE A 75 -29.83 -0.31 -0.50
C PHE A 75 -30.76 -1.18 -1.35
N ILE A 76 -30.87 -2.48 -1.03
CA ILE A 76 -31.75 -3.43 -1.73
C ILE A 76 -33.23 -3.08 -1.53
N SER A 77 -33.61 -2.58 -0.36
CA SER A 77 -34.99 -2.18 -0.06
C SER A 77 -35.37 -0.78 -0.57
N GLY A 78 -34.44 -0.07 -1.22
CA GLY A 78 -34.69 1.26 -1.81
C GLY A 78 -34.98 2.35 -0.78
N LYS A 79 -34.71 2.11 0.51
CA LYS A 79 -34.88 3.07 1.61
C LYS A 79 -33.65 3.95 1.83
N TRP A 80 -32.69 3.89 0.92
CA TRP A 80 -31.44 4.63 1.03
C TRP A 80 -31.68 6.15 1.03
N LYS A 81 -31.45 6.77 2.19
CA LYS A 81 -31.51 8.23 2.36
C LYS A 81 -30.10 8.78 2.25
N PHE A 82 -29.79 9.39 1.11
CA PHE A 82 -28.60 10.22 0.96
C PHE A 82 -28.76 11.50 1.79
N ASP A 83 -28.23 11.52 3.00
CA ASP A 83 -28.14 12.74 3.78
C ASP A 83 -26.84 13.48 3.42
N LEU A 84 -26.93 14.36 2.41
CA LEU A 84 -25.80 15.21 2.00
C LEU A 84 -25.32 16.12 3.14
N ALA A 85 -26.19 16.49 4.08
CA ALA A 85 -25.82 17.31 5.22
C ALA A 85 -25.00 16.51 6.24
N GLU A 86 -25.36 15.25 6.49
CA GLU A 86 -24.63 14.36 7.38
C GLU A 86 -23.24 14.01 6.81
N ILE A 87 -23.15 13.72 5.51
CA ILE A 87 -21.87 13.53 4.79
C ILE A 87 -21.02 14.79 4.89
N GLY A 88 -21.58 15.96 4.58
CA GLY A 88 -20.85 17.23 4.68
C GLY A 88 -20.33 17.52 6.08
N SER A 89 -21.14 17.26 7.12
CA SER A 89 -20.74 17.44 8.51
C SER A 89 -19.63 16.47 8.93
N SER A 90 -19.65 15.24 8.40
CA SER A 90 -18.65 14.22 8.67
C SER A 90 -17.31 14.55 8.01
N ILE A 91 -17.32 14.98 6.75
CA ILE A 91 -16.12 15.49 6.06
C ILE A 91 -15.54 16.68 6.83
N TRP A 92 -16.39 17.62 7.27
CA TRP A 92 -15.94 18.82 7.96
C TRP A 92 -15.31 18.50 9.32
N ARG A 93 -15.93 17.62 10.12
CA ARG A 93 -15.38 17.16 11.41
C ARG A 93 -14.07 16.41 11.22
N PHE A 94 -13.98 15.56 10.20
CA PHE A 94 -12.75 14.84 9.87
C PHE A 94 -11.63 15.83 9.49
N PHE A 95 -11.92 16.82 8.64
CA PHE A 95 -10.97 17.83 8.21
C PHE A 95 -10.43 18.68 9.37
N ILE A 96 -11.30 19.15 10.26
CA ILE A 96 -10.88 19.88 11.46
C ILE A 96 -10.07 18.99 12.40
N GLY A 97 -10.46 17.72 12.56
CA GLY A 97 -9.72 16.74 13.34
C GLY A 97 -8.28 16.58 12.84
N GLU A 98 -8.09 16.45 11.53
CA GLU A 98 -6.75 16.36 10.95
C GLU A 98 -5.95 17.65 11.03
N ILE A 99 -6.58 18.82 10.89
CA ILE A 99 -5.90 20.10 11.11
C ILE A 99 -5.41 20.21 12.55
N MET A 100 -6.22 19.82 13.53
CA MET A 100 -5.80 19.85 14.94
C MET A 100 -4.70 18.84 15.22
N ALA A 101 -4.78 17.64 14.64
CA ALA A 101 -3.75 16.59 14.77
C ALA A 101 -2.40 17.05 14.19
N ASN A 102 -2.39 17.66 13.00
CA ASN A 102 -1.19 18.18 12.35
C ASN A 102 -0.73 19.54 12.90
N GLY A 103 -1.63 20.28 13.56
CA GLY A 103 -1.33 21.58 14.18
C GLY A 103 -0.25 21.50 15.25
N HIS A 104 -0.13 20.38 15.97
CA HIS A 104 0.95 20.15 16.93
C HIS A 104 2.35 20.16 16.28
N LEU A 105 2.48 19.54 15.11
CA LEU A 105 3.73 19.56 14.33
C LEU A 105 4.03 20.97 13.83
N LEU A 106 3.00 21.68 13.34
CA LEU A 106 3.13 23.06 12.89
C LEU A 106 3.60 23.98 14.01
N GLY A 107 3.03 23.84 15.22
CA GLY A 107 3.45 24.58 16.41
C GLY A 107 4.91 24.33 16.78
N LYS A 108 5.36 23.06 16.75
CA LYS A 108 6.78 22.72 16.97
C LYS A 108 7.69 23.38 15.95
N ILE A 109 7.34 23.33 14.66
CA ILE A 109 8.12 23.95 13.58
C ILE A 109 8.18 25.48 13.75
N LEU A 110 7.07 26.11 14.13
CA LEU A 110 6.99 27.56 14.33
C LEU A 110 7.88 28.02 15.48
N ILE A 111 7.81 27.35 16.64
CA ILE A 111 8.69 27.62 17.78
C ILE A 111 10.15 27.43 17.37
N LEU A 112 10.47 26.35 16.64
CA LEU A 112 11.83 26.07 16.19
C LEU A 112 12.35 27.11 15.21
N ALA A 113 11.50 27.58 14.29
CA ALA A 113 11.84 28.63 13.33
C ALA A 113 12.14 29.96 14.04
N VAL A 114 11.34 30.33 15.04
CA VAL A 114 11.59 31.53 15.86
C VAL A 114 12.90 31.40 16.63
N VAL A 115 13.13 30.27 17.30
CA VAL A 115 14.39 30.02 18.04
C VAL A 115 15.58 30.04 17.09
N SER A 116 15.46 29.43 15.90
CA SER A 116 16.49 29.45 14.86
C SER A 116 16.81 30.87 14.40
N ALA A 117 15.77 31.69 14.13
CA ALA A 117 15.94 33.06 13.68
C ALA A 117 16.63 33.91 14.76
N LEU A 118 16.27 33.72 16.03
CA LEU A 118 16.93 34.39 17.15
C LEU A 118 18.41 33.96 17.28
N LEU A 119 18.69 32.65 17.18
CA LEU A 119 20.06 32.12 17.23
C LEU A 119 20.93 32.67 16.09
N VAL A 120 20.42 32.73 14.86
CA VAL A 120 21.14 33.31 13.71
C VAL A 120 21.43 34.79 13.94
N ASN A 121 20.50 35.57 14.48
CA ASN A 121 20.75 36.98 14.79
C ASN A 121 21.82 37.16 15.89
N LEU A 122 21.84 36.26 16.87
CA LEU A 122 22.86 36.25 17.93
C LEU A 122 24.24 35.77 17.45
N GLN A 123 24.35 35.06 16.30
CA GLN A 123 25.64 34.66 15.73
C GLN A 123 26.58 35.84 15.48
N SER A 124 26.05 37.05 15.27
CA SER A 124 26.86 38.27 15.14
C SER A 124 27.66 38.63 16.39
N SER A 125 27.24 38.13 17.57
CA SER A 125 27.84 38.42 18.89
C SER A 125 28.54 37.22 19.53
N PHE A 126 28.31 35.99 19.05
CA PHE A 126 28.97 34.77 19.52
C PHE A 126 29.92 34.25 18.44
N GLY A 127 31.19 34.01 18.79
CA GLY A 127 32.22 33.62 17.82
C GLY A 127 31.86 32.45 16.88
N GLU A 128 32.51 32.41 15.73
CA GLU A 128 32.20 31.57 14.56
C GLU A 128 31.96 30.07 14.87
N GLY A 129 32.67 29.52 15.87
CA GLY A 129 32.50 28.13 16.31
C GLY A 129 31.15 27.84 16.99
N VAL A 130 30.69 28.75 17.87
CA VAL A 130 29.39 28.59 18.58
C VAL A 130 28.24 28.77 17.60
N ALA A 131 28.38 29.70 16.65
CA ALA A 131 27.44 29.93 15.57
C ALA A 131 27.23 28.67 14.70
N LYS A 132 28.31 27.95 14.37
CA LYS A 132 28.25 26.74 13.55
C LYS A 132 27.64 25.54 14.27
N ILE A 133 27.84 25.44 15.58
CA ILE A 133 27.26 24.38 16.41
C ILE A 133 25.74 24.60 16.57
N SER A 134 25.30 25.83 16.81
CA SER A 134 23.88 26.15 16.99
C SER A 134 23.06 25.99 15.71
N SER A 135 23.65 26.31 14.54
CA SER A 135 23.00 26.09 13.25
C SER A 135 22.85 24.61 12.90
N LEU A 136 23.86 23.78 13.20
CA LEU A 136 23.77 22.32 13.07
C LEU A 136 22.72 21.73 14.00
N ALA A 137 22.66 22.17 15.26
CA ALA A 137 21.66 21.71 16.21
C ALA A 137 20.23 22.02 15.74
N CYS A 138 20.00 23.22 15.20
CA CYS A 138 18.70 23.58 14.64
C CYS A 138 18.37 22.77 13.37
N PHE A 139 19.32 22.61 12.46
CA PHE A 139 19.17 21.80 11.26
C PHE A 139 18.77 20.34 11.59
N LEU A 140 19.42 19.73 12.58
CA LEU A 140 19.09 18.37 13.04
C LEU A 140 17.70 18.29 13.65
N ALA A 141 17.29 19.30 14.43
CA ALA A 141 15.96 19.35 15.02
C ALA A 141 14.85 19.49 13.95
N ILE A 142 15.03 20.35 12.93
CA ILE A 142 14.11 20.46 11.79
C ILE A 142 14.07 19.14 11.01
N SER A 143 15.22 18.55 10.73
CA SER A 143 15.33 17.28 10.00
C SER A 143 14.65 16.13 10.74
N ALA A 144 14.76 16.06 12.07
CA ALA A 144 14.10 15.05 12.89
C ALA A 144 12.56 15.16 12.80
N ILE A 145 12.02 16.38 12.83
CA ILE A 145 10.58 16.61 12.64
C ILE A 145 10.16 16.18 11.22
N ALA A 146 10.92 16.60 10.20
CA ALA A 146 10.63 16.27 8.81
C ALA A 146 10.64 14.76 8.54
N LEU A 147 11.63 14.03 9.08
CA LEU A 147 11.71 12.56 8.99
C LEU A 147 10.55 11.88 9.71
N GLY A 148 10.11 12.42 10.85
CA GLY A 148 8.91 11.96 11.55
C GLY A 148 7.65 12.07 10.68
N SER A 149 7.43 13.22 10.06
CA SER A 149 6.31 13.43 9.13
C SER A 149 6.41 12.55 7.89
N PHE A 150 7.61 12.39 7.33
CA PHE A 150 7.84 11.49 6.20
C PHE A 150 7.48 10.04 6.54
N LYS A 151 7.90 9.54 7.70
CA LYS A 151 7.53 8.20 8.17
C LYS A 151 6.01 8.03 8.31
N TYR A 152 5.33 9.05 8.86
CA TYR A 152 3.88 9.05 8.98
C TYR A 152 3.19 8.94 7.61
N VAL A 153 3.63 9.72 6.63
CA VAL A 153 3.11 9.64 5.25
C VAL A 153 3.39 8.28 4.61
N MET A 154 4.57 7.70 4.82
CA MET A 154 4.88 6.34 4.33
C MET A 154 3.95 5.28 4.91
N GLN A 155 3.61 5.38 6.19
CA GLN A 155 2.66 4.47 6.82
C GLN A 155 1.26 4.60 6.23
N ILE A 156 0.79 5.83 5.98
CA ILE A 156 -0.50 6.05 5.29
C ILE A 156 -0.49 5.41 3.90
N GLY A 157 0.60 5.60 3.15
CA GLY A 157 0.77 4.99 1.83
C GLY A 157 0.72 3.46 1.87
N GLN A 158 1.38 2.83 2.85
CA GLN A 158 1.36 1.38 3.04
C GLN A 158 -0.06 0.86 3.27
N THR A 159 -0.77 1.46 4.24
CA THR A 159 -2.16 1.09 4.55
C THR A 159 -3.09 1.27 3.34
N ALA A 160 -2.87 2.31 2.54
CA ALA A 160 -3.67 2.55 1.34
C ALA A 160 -3.47 1.44 0.30
N ILE A 161 -2.23 1.03 0.04
CA ILE A 161 -1.93 -0.06 -0.90
C ILE A 161 -2.50 -1.38 -0.39
N ASP A 162 -2.35 -1.68 0.90
CA ASP A 162 -2.92 -2.89 1.50
C ASP A 162 -4.45 -2.94 1.36
N SER A 163 -5.11 -1.80 1.59
CA SER A 163 -6.56 -1.66 1.43
C SER A 163 -6.99 -1.85 -0.04
N MET A 164 -6.24 -1.26 -0.98
CA MET A 164 -6.50 -1.43 -2.41
C MET A 164 -6.29 -2.89 -2.86
N SER A 165 -5.22 -3.54 -2.41
CA SER A 165 -4.92 -4.94 -2.74
C SER A 165 -5.96 -5.90 -2.17
N SER A 166 -6.39 -5.66 -0.93
CA SER A 166 -7.44 -6.44 -0.26
C SER A 166 -8.77 -6.29 -0.99
N PHE A 167 -9.14 -5.07 -1.37
CA PHE A 167 -10.34 -4.82 -2.15
C PHE A 167 -10.30 -5.50 -3.53
N MET A 168 -9.18 -5.42 -4.24
CA MET A 168 -9.01 -6.10 -5.52
C MET A 168 -9.18 -7.62 -5.37
N THR A 169 -8.57 -8.20 -4.34
CA THR A 169 -8.66 -9.64 -4.04
C THR A 169 -10.08 -10.06 -3.67
N ALA A 170 -10.80 -9.26 -2.90
CA ALA A 170 -12.18 -9.52 -2.50
C ALA A 170 -13.18 -9.47 -3.67
N ILE A 171 -12.91 -8.67 -4.71
CA ILE A 171 -13.79 -8.58 -5.89
C ILE A 171 -13.55 -9.70 -6.90
N LEU A 172 -12.34 -10.29 -6.95
CA LEU A 172 -12.00 -11.32 -7.94
C LEU A 172 -12.99 -12.51 -7.98
N PRO A 173 -13.41 -13.10 -6.85
CA PRO A 173 -14.37 -14.21 -6.87
C PRO A 173 -15.72 -13.83 -7.48
N GLN A 174 -16.23 -12.63 -7.18
CA GLN A 174 -17.50 -12.14 -7.74
C GLN A 174 -17.43 -12.02 -9.26
N MET A 175 -16.31 -11.54 -9.79
CA MET A 175 -16.08 -11.48 -11.23
C MET A 175 -16.03 -12.89 -11.86
N MET A 176 -15.43 -13.87 -11.18
CA MET A 176 -15.36 -15.24 -11.68
C MET A 176 -16.72 -15.95 -11.70
N ILE A 177 -17.60 -15.65 -10.74
CA ILE A 177 -18.98 -16.13 -10.75
C ILE A 177 -19.70 -15.61 -12.00
N LEU A 178 -19.53 -14.34 -12.35
CA LEU A 178 -20.11 -13.77 -13.58
C LEU A 178 -19.57 -14.43 -14.84
N VAL A 179 -18.24 -14.61 -14.95
CA VAL A 179 -17.61 -15.24 -16.13
C VAL A 179 -18.08 -16.69 -16.29
N THR A 180 -18.20 -17.41 -15.18
CA THR A 180 -18.71 -18.78 -15.15
C THR A 180 -20.18 -18.82 -15.57
N GLY A 181 -21.00 -17.86 -15.12
CA GLY A 181 -22.40 -17.72 -15.51
C GLY A 181 -22.62 -17.51 -17.02
N LEU A 182 -21.61 -16.95 -17.72
CA LEU A 182 -21.61 -16.82 -19.18
C LEU A 182 -21.16 -18.09 -19.92
N GLY A 183 -20.93 -19.21 -19.22
CA GLY A 183 -20.53 -20.49 -19.80
C GLY A 183 -19.01 -20.71 -19.93
N HIS A 184 -18.18 -19.79 -19.43
CA HIS A 184 -16.72 -19.83 -19.57
C HIS A 184 -16.01 -20.43 -18.34
N LEU A 185 -16.50 -21.55 -17.82
CA LEU A 185 -15.98 -22.18 -16.59
C LEU A 185 -14.50 -22.57 -16.69
N HIS A 186 -14.07 -23.14 -17.83
CA HIS A 186 -12.67 -23.53 -18.04
C HIS A 186 -11.71 -22.33 -18.02
N THR A 187 -12.13 -21.20 -18.55
CA THR A 187 -11.32 -19.97 -18.55
C THR A 187 -11.30 -19.32 -17.17
N ALA A 188 -12.44 -19.28 -16.46
CA ALA A 188 -12.55 -18.70 -15.13
C ALA A 188 -11.62 -19.40 -14.11
N THR A 189 -11.63 -20.74 -14.12
CA THR A 189 -10.80 -21.56 -13.22
C THR A 189 -9.31 -21.45 -13.50
N ALA A 190 -8.91 -21.37 -14.78
CA ALA A 190 -7.51 -21.17 -15.16
C ALA A 190 -6.98 -19.76 -14.84
N VAL A 191 -7.82 -18.73 -14.98
CA VAL A 191 -7.42 -17.31 -14.82
C VAL A 191 -7.45 -16.84 -13.36
N PHE A 192 -8.30 -17.41 -12.52
CA PHE A 192 -8.42 -17.06 -11.09
C PHE A 192 -7.08 -17.04 -10.32
N PRO A 193 -6.28 -18.12 -10.30
CA PRO A 193 -5.00 -18.11 -9.60
C PRO A 193 -3.99 -17.12 -10.19
N ILE A 194 -4.00 -16.92 -11.52
CA ILE A 194 -3.11 -15.96 -12.20
C ILE A 194 -3.43 -14.53 -11.76
N MET A 195 -4.71 -14.17 -11.66
CA MET A 195 -5.13 -12.83 -11.23
C MET A 195 -4.86 -12.59 -9.74
N MET A 196 -5.04 -13.60 -8.89
CA MET A 196 -4.68 -13.55 -7.47
C MET A 196 -3.18 -13.28 -7.29
N VAL A 197 -2.34 -14.05 -7.99
CA VAL A 197 -0.88 -13.85 -7.96
C VAL A 197 -0.52 -12.47 -8.52
N ALA A 198 -1.13 -12.05 -9.63
CA ALA A 198 -0.85 -10.73 -10.21
C ALA A 198 -1.18 -9.58 -9.24
N CYS A 199 -2.38 -9.57 -8.63
CA CYS A 199 -2.79 -8.49 -7.72
C CYS A 199 -1.90 -8.40 -6.49
N THR A 200 -1.57 -9.55 -5.90
CA THR A 200 -0.68 -9.62 -4.73
C THR A 200 0.77 -9.31 -5.09
N ALA A 201 1.25 -9.72 -6.27
CA ALA A 201 2.57 -9.38 -6.79
C ALA A 201 2.77 -7.89 -6.96
N PHE A 202 1.79 -7.19 -7.54
CA PHE A 202 1.87 -5.75 -7.71
C PHE A 202 1.89 -5.03 -6.36
N ALA A 203 1.00 -5.40 -5.43
CA ALA A 203 0.96 -4.80 -4.11
C ALA A 203 2.27 -5.01 -3.34
N LYS A 204 2.77 -6.25 -3.29
CA LYS A 204 4.05 -6.58 -2.64
C LYS A 204 5.25 -5.99 -3.36
N GLY A 205 5.19 -5.84 -4.68
CA GLY A 205 6.20 -5.16 -5.47
C GLY A 205 6.36 -3.70 -5.04
N ILE A 206 5.24 -2.97 -4.89
CA ILE A 206 5.26 -1.59 -4.39
C ILE A 206 5.77 -1.56 -2.94
N GLU A 207 5.31 -2.49 -2.09
CA GLU A 207 5.70 -2.52 -0.69
C GLU A 207 7.20 -2.80 -0.48
N TRP A 208 7.77 -3.74 -1.24
CA TRP A 208 9.14 -4.23 -1.02
C TRP A 208 10.20 -3.55 -1.89
N ILE A 209 9.81 -2.95 -3.00
CA ILE A 209 10.75 -2.26 -3.91
C ILE A 209 10.58 -0.76 -3.75
N ILE A 210 9.37 -0.24 -3.94
CA ILE A 210 9.15 1.21 -4.05
C ILE A 210 9.29 1.89 -2.69
N PHE A 211 8.64 1.42 -1.62
CA PHE A 211 8.78 2.08 -0.30
C PHE A 211 10.22 2.11 0.25
N PRO A 212 11.00 1.01 0.16
CA PRO A 212 12.41 1.04 0.56
C PRO A 212 13.23 1.99 -0.31
N LEU A 213 12.98 2.07 -1.63
CA LEU A 213 13.65 3.02 -2.52
C LEU A 213 13.33 4.48 -2.14
N ILE A 214 12.06 4.80 -1.88
CA ILE A 214 11.65 6.15 -1.46
C ILE A 214 12.31 6.52 -0.12
N THR A 215 12.32 5.60 0.83
CA THR A 215 12.98 5.79 2.14
C THR A 215 14.49 5.99 1.99
N LEU A 216 15.14 5.20 1.13
CA LEU A 216 16.56 5.33 0.83
C LEU A 216 16.87 6.71 0.21
N SER A 217 16.06 7.16 -0.73
CA SER A 217 16.19 8.48 -1.35
C SER A 217 16.09 9.61 -0.31
N ALA A 218 15.12 9.53 0.60
CA ALA A 218 14.95 10.50 1.68
C ALA A 218 16.16 10.54 2.62
N VAL A 219 16.68 9.38 3.03
CA VAL A 219 17.88 9.28 3.89
C VAL A 219 19.11 9.84 3.18
N LEU A 220 19.29 9.53 1.90
CA LEU A 220 20.39 10.07 1.09
C LEU A 220 20.30 11.59 0.97
N HIS A 221 19.09 12.13 0.79
CA HIS A 221 18.87 13.57 0.71
C HIS A 221 19.23 14.29 2.02
N VAL A 222 18.77 13.77 3.17
CA VAL A 222 19.11 14.34 4.49
C VAL A 222 20.62 14.26 4.74
N THR A 223 21.25 13.14 4.38
CA THR A 223 22.70 12.95 4.54
C THR A 223 23.49 13.92 3.63
N ASN A 224 23.01 14.17 2.41
CA ASN A 224 23.60 15.12 1.48
C ASN A 224 23.51 16.56 2.02
N CYS A 225 22.42 16.93 2.70
CA CYS A 225 22.29 18.25 3.35
C CYS A 225 23.26 18.44 4.54
N ILE A 226 23.70 17.36 5.20
CA ILE A 226 24.70 17.41 6.29
C ILE A 226 26.13 17.44 5.73
N SER A 227 26.37 16.77 4.60
CA SER A 227 27.70 16.61 4.02
C SER A 227 28.08 17.80 3.14
N ALA A 228 28.99 18.64 3.63
CA ALA A 228 29.53 19.76 2.85
C ALA A 228 30.47 19.34 1.70
N THR A 229 30.76 18.05 1.51
CA THR A 229 31.84 17.58 0.61
C THR A 229 31.47 16.39 -0.29
N ILE A 230 30.35 15.69 -0.06
CA ILE A 230 30.01 14.49 -0.85
C ILE A 230 28.76 14.75 -1.68
N CYS A 231 28.96 14.78 -3.00
CA CYS A 231 27.93 14.97 -4.02
C CYS A 231 27.05 13.70 -4.16
N LEU A 232 26.29 13.37 -3.11
CA LEU A 232 25.32 12.26 -3.06
C LEU A 232 24.00 12.61 -3.76
N GLU A 233 23.81 13.88 -4.13
CA GLU A 233 22.65 14.38 -4.87
C GLU A 233 22.39 13.60 -6.16
N ARG A 234 23.45 13.17 -6.88
CA ARG A 234 23.33 12.37 -8.10
C ARG A 234 22.79 10.96 -7.83
N LEU A 235 23.11 10.35 -6.68
CA LEU A 235 22.60 9.03 -6.30
C LEU A 235 21.16 9.13 -5.79
N GLY A 236 20.83 10.13 -4.99
CA GLY A 236 19.46 10.39 -4.54
C GLY A 236 18.50 10.63 -5.71
N LYS A 237 18.91 11.43 -6.70
CA LYS A 237 18.15 11.62 -7.95
C LYS A 237 17.94 10.33 -8.72
N LEU A 238 18.96 9.48 -8.85
CA LEU A 238 18.82 8.20 -9.56
C LEU A 238 17.86 7.23 -8.85
N VAL A 239 17.90 7.15 -7.52
CA VAL A 239 16.99 6.30 -6.74
C VAL A 239 15.56 6.84 -6.81
N TYR A 240 15.38 8.15 -6.74
CA TYR A 240 14.07 8.78 -6.89
C TYR A 240 13.48 8.54 -8.28
N THR A 241 14.25 8.79 -9.35
CA THR A 241 13.80 8.52 -10.73
C THR A 241 13.53 7.04 -10.96
N ALA A 242 14.25 6.13 -10.31
CA ALA A 242 13.97 4.70 -10.38
C ALA A 242 12.69 4.27 -9.65
N ALA A 243 12.19 5.08 -8.72
CA ALA A 243 10.93 4.84 -8.01
C ALA A 243 9.70 5.44 -8.73
N GLU A 244 9.92 6.36 -9.68
CA GLU A 244 8.88 7.03 -10.46
C GLU A 244 8.50 6.28 -11.76
N ILE A 245 9.29 5.25 -12.13
CA ILE A 245 9.06 4.36 -13.27
C ILE A 245 8.33 3.11 -12.80
#